data_AF-A0A3M7F1B1-F1
#
_entry.id   AF-A0A3M7F1B1-F1
#
_cell.length_a   1.000
_cell.length_b   1.000
_cell.length_c   1.000
_cell.angle_alpha   90.00
_cell.angle_beta   90.00
_cell.angle_gamma   90.00
#
_symmetry.space_group_name_H-M   'P 1'
#
loop_
_entity.id
_entity.type
_entity.pdbx_description
1 polymer ?
#
loop_
_entity_poly.entity_id
_entity_poly.type
_entity_poly.pdbx_seq_one_letter_code
_entity_poly.pdbx_strand_id
1 'polypeptide(L)'
;MASASGTPLAPDDQQANPSTPATKSYTYYHAGPLFSIADLHTNTLLARAIAHHSHGKFVPILPQDLEQRGDVTPHGIRDKDLRALLSCDLALFTYDGAELDSGTVVEFMMAKFADVPAVILRSDFRGGGDQQQHPQQQQRENGKGKDGAAQPWNLMSSFWPRTEAVVVDAMAEYKRALASLAPASPSPSSNGPQEGISNPFLTSAPTAQAGELLLEKTALQCIAAMEQALQAPSRMPRELRENVYRWLALMPGYAEREDGKDVGDMLQLLASKEGRGMFG
;
A
#
# COMPACT_ATOMS: atom_id res chain seq x y z
N MET A 1 -43.29 -42.20 -52.90
CA MET A 1 -42.59 -42.36 -51.61
C MET A 1 -41.50 -41.32 -51.56
N ALA A 2 -41.73 -40.21 -50.87
CA ALA A 2 -40.84 -39.05 -50.82
C ALA A 2 -40.17 -38.99 -49.43
N SER A 3 -38.85 -38.90 -49.42
CA SER A 3 -38.01 -38.84 -48.21
C SER A 3 -37.93 -37.41 -47.69
N ALA A 4 -38.29 -37.20 -46.42
CA ALA A 4 -38.12 -35.93 -45.72
C ALA A 4 -36.69 -35.82 -45.16
N SER A 5 -35.97 -34.79 -45.59
CA SER A 5 -34.65 -34.38 -45.09
C SER A 5 -34.81 -33.36 -43.97
N GLY A 6 -34.48 -33.73 -42.72
CA GLY A 6 -34.37 -32.82 -41.59
C GLY A 6 -33.03 -32.07 -41.61
N THR A 7 -33.09 -30.75 -41.50
CA THR A 7 -31.90 -29.86 -41.40
C THR A 7 -31.61 -29.60 -39.91
N PRO A 8 -30.34 -29.63 -39.44
CA PRO A 8 -30.03 -29.29 -38.05
C PRO A 8 -29.96 -27.76 -37.87
N LEU A 9 -30.58 -27.28 -36.78
CA LEU A 9 -30.48 -25.89 -36.29
C LEU A 9 -29.04 -25.59 -35.85
N ALA A 10 -28.51 -24.46 -36.32
CA ALA A 10 -27.24 -23.89 -35.86
C ALA A 10 -27.36 -23.39 -34.41
N PRO A 11 -26.29 -23.46 -33.59
CA PRO A 11 -26.31 -22.93 -32.23
C PRO A 11 -26.26 -21.41 -32.23
N ASP A 12 -27.05 -20.81 -31.33
CA ASP A 12 -27.14 -19.38 -31.07
C ASP A 12 -25.77 -18.74 -30.80
N ASP A 13 -25.43 -17.72 -31.58
CA ASP A 13 -24.35 -16.78 -31.31
C ASP A 13 -24.66 -16.01 -30.02
N GLN A 14 -24.09 -16.44 -28.89
CA GLN A 14 -23.98 -15.62 -27.69
C GLN A 14 -23.09 -14.42 -28.00
N GLN A 15 -23.75 -13.30 -28.27
CA GLN A 15 -23.19 -11.97 -28.42
C GLN A 15 -22.31 -11.65 -27.21
N ALA A 16 -20.99 -11.64 -27.43
CA ALA A 16 -20.02 -11.25 -26.43
C ALA A 16 -20.33 -9.82 -25.96
N ASN A 17 -20.54 -9.67 -24.65
CA ASN A 17 -20.63 -8.36 -24.01
C ASN A 17 -19.39 -7.53 -24.38
N PRO A 18 -19.54 -6.23 -24.73
CA PRO A 18 -18.40 -5.38 -25.02
C PRO A 18 -17.55 -5.27 -23.74
N SER A 19 -16.37 -5.88 -23.78
CA SER A 19 -15.37 -5.81 -22.73
C SER A 19 -15.04 -4.34 -22.47
N THR A 20 -15.38 -3.85 -21.28
CA THR A 20 -14.87 -2.59 -20.72
C THR A 20 -13.35 -2.57 -20.93
N PRO A 21 -12.76 -1.46 -21.43
CA PRO A 21 -11.31 -1.40 -21.61
C PRO A 21 -10.62 -1.74 -20.29
N ALA A 22 -9.71 -2.72 -20.33
CA ALA A 22 -9.02 -3.20 -19.14
C ALA A 22 -8.30 -2.04 -18.46
N THR A 23 -8.78 -1.64 -17.28
CA THR A 23 -8.15 -0.61 -16.46
C THR A 23 -6.74 -1.08 -16.11
N LYS A 24 -5.72 -0.25 -16.39
CA LYS A 24 -4.32 -0.59 -16.08
C LYS A 24 -4.16 -0.81 -14.58
N SER A 25 -3.66 -1.98 -14.20
CA SER A 25 -3.29 -2.31 -12.82
C SER A 25 -1.82 -2.01 -12.54
N TYR A 26 -1.50 -1.86 -11.26
CA TYR A 26 -0.18 -1.55 -10.71
C TYR A 26 0.09 -2.44 -9.50
N THR A 27 1.28 -3.02 -9.44
CA THR A 27 1.74 -3.74 -8.24
C THR A 27 2.36 -2.75 -7.26
N TYR A 28 2.13 -2.96 -5.97
CA TYR A 28 2.81 -2.19 -4.93
C TYR A 28 3.43 -3.09 -3.87
N TYR A 29 4.66 -2.78 -3.49
CA TYR A 29 5.32 -3.41 -2.36
C TYR A 29 4.80 -2.80 -1.06
N HIS A 30 4.33 -3.62 -0.13
CA HIS A 30 3.81 -3.16 1.17
C HIS A 30 4.84 -3.41 2.26
N ALA A 31 5.71 -2.42 2.45
CA ALA A 31 6.73 -2.40 3.48
C ALA A 31 6.16 -1.97 4.82
N GLY A 32 6.63 -2.58 5.89
CA GLY A 32 6.22 -2.31 7.26
C GLY A 32 6.69 -3.41 8.21
N PRO A 33 6.54 -3.23 9.53
CA PRO A 33 6.75 -4.32 10.46
C PRO A 33 5.83 -5.50 10.11
N LEU A 34 6.27 -6.72 10.39
CA LEU A 34 5.55 -7.96 10.07
C LEU A 34 5.78 -9.07 11.10
N PHE A 35 6.12 -8.70 12.34
CA PHE A 35 6.58 -9.65 13.36
C PHE A 35 5.53 -9.93 14.43
N SER A 36 4.64 -8.98 14.70
CA SER A 36 3.56 -9.16 15.66
C SER A 36 2.23 -9.57 14.98
N ILE A 37 1.31 -10.09 15.78
CA ILE A 37 -0.06 -10.38 15.32
C ILE A 37 -0.73 -9.12 14.77
N ALA A 38 -0.52 -7.97 15.43
CA ALA A 38 -1.06 -6.70 14.99
C ALA A 38 -0.51 -6.32 13.61
N ASP A 39 0.79 -6.47 13.41
CA ASP A 39 1.45 -6.14 12.14
C ASP A 39 0.94 -7.00 10.99
N LEU A 40 1.06 -8.33 11.12
CA LEU A 40 0.67 -9.29 10.09
C LEU A 40 -0.81 -9.13 9.69
N HIS A 41 -1.67 -8.95 10.69
CA HIS A 41 -3.11 -8.79 10.47
C HIS A 41 -3.42 -7.46 9.80
N THR A 42 -2.82 -6.36 10.28
CA THR A 42 -3.04 -5.02 9.72
C THR A 42 -2.56 -4.94 8.27
N ASN A 43 -1.36 -5.46 7.96
CA ASN A 43 -0.82 -5.50 6.60
C ASN A 43 -1.78 -6.21 5.65
N THR A 44 -2.29 -7.37 6.06
CA THR A 44 -3.22 -8.18 5.26
C THR A 44 -4.57 -7.48 5.07
N LEU A 45 -5.14 -6.94 6.16
CA LEU A 45 -6.43 -6.27 6.11
C LEU A 45 -6.39 -4.99 5.26
N LEU A 46 -5.35 -4.17 5.44
CA LEU A 46 -5.19 -2.95 4.66
C LEU A 46 -4.96 -3.26 3.18
N ALA A 47 -4.14 -4.28 2.87
CA ALA A 47 -3.91 -4.71 1.50
C ALA A 47 -5.20 -5.21 0.82
N ARG A 48 -6.02 -5.97 1.54
CA ARG A 48 -7.34 -6.40 1.05
C ARG A 48 -8.27 -5.22 0.83
N ALA A 49 -8.32 -4.26 1.75
CA ALA A 49 -9.13 -3.06 1.60
C ALA A 49 -8.69 -2.22 0.40
N ILE A 50 -7.39 -2.01 0.20
CA ILE A 50 -6.84 -1.29 -0.95
C ILE A 50 -7.21 -2.01 -2.27
N ALA A 51 -6.99 -3.32 -2.35
CA ALA A 51 -7.33 -4.10 -3.54
C ALA A 51 -8.85 -4.05 -3.84
N HIS A 52 -9.69 -4.16 -2.82
CA HIS A 52 -11.14 -4.10 -2.94
C HIS A 52 -11.62 -2.72 -3.42
N HIS A 53 -11.26 -1.65 -2.70
CA HIS A 53 -11.72 -0.30 -3.00
C HIS A 53 -11.10 0.32 -4.26
N SER A 54 -9.95 -0.19 -4.70
CA SER A 54 -9.35 0.19 -5.99
C SER A 54 -9.84 -0.67 -7.16
N HIS A 55 -10.77 -1.61 -6.92
CA HIS A 55 -11.25 -2.57 -7.92
C HIS A 55 -10.12 -3.33 -8.63
N GLY A 56 -9.10 -3.74 -7.87
CA GLY A 56 -7.93 -4.45 -8.39
C GLY A 56 -6.92 -3.59 -9.15
N LYS A 57 -7.09 -2.27 -9.19
CA LYS A 57 -6.10 -1.36 -9.79
C LYS A 57 -4.78 -1.39 -9.04
N PHE A 58 -4.80 -1.50 -7.71
CA PHE A 58 -3.59 -1.62 -6.88
C PHE A 58 -3.51 -3.03 -6.30
N VAL A 59 -2.49 -3.78 -6.72
CA VAL A 59 -2.27 -5.18 -6.37
C VAL A 59 -1.12 -5.28 -5.36
N PRO A 60 -1.37 -5.75 -4.13
CA PRO A 60 -0.34 -5.82 -3.10
C PRO A 60 0.66 -6.95 -3.34
N ILE A 61 1.92 -6.68 -3.03
CA ILE A 61 2.97 -7.68 -2.79
C ILE A 61 3.39 -7.52 -1.33
N LEU A 62 3.03 -8.49 -0.48
CA LEU A 62 3.36 -8.48 0.94
C LEU A 62 4.64 -9.31 1.19
N PRO A 63 5.67 -8.76 1.88
CA PRO A 63 6.90 -9.49 2.16
C PRO A 63 6.65 -10.78 2.96
N GLN A 64 5.70 -10.72 3.90
CA GLN A 64 5.28 -11.86 4.72
C GLN A 64 4.68 -13.04 3.93
N ASP A 65 4.22 -12.82 2.71
CA ASP A 65 3.63 -13.87 1.84
C ASP A 65 4.66 -14.47 0.87
N LEU A 66 5.86 -13.90 0.80
CA LEU A 66 6.88 -14.33 -0.13
C LEU A 66 7.49 -15.67 0.33
N GLU A 67 7.04 -16.79 -0.25
CA GLU A 67 7.54 -18.17 0.05
C GLU A 67 9.07 -18.29 0.08
N GLN A 68 9.66 -18.53 1.24
CA GLN A 68 11.09 -18.81 1.34
C GLN A 68 11.31 -20.31 1.10
N ARG A 69 11.73 -20.70 -0.12
CA ARG A 69 12.04 -22.09 -0.48
C ARG A 69 13.52 -22.37 -0.24
N GLY A 70 13.84 -23.51 0.36
CA GLY A 70 15.23 -23.98 0.58
C GLY A 70 15.86 -23.46 1.87
N ASP A 71 17.19 -23.35 1.88
CA ASP A 71 17.96 -22.84 3.03
C ASP A 71 17.76 -21.33 3.18
N VAL A 72 16.94 -20.95 4.15
CA VAL A 72 16.65 -19.55 4.46
C VAL A 72 17.85 -18.92 5.18
N THR A 73 18.53 -17.99 4.51
CA THR A 73 19.61 -17.20 5.10
C THR A 73 19.17 -15.73 5.23
N PRO A 74 19.65 -14.99 6.24
CA PRO A 74 19.36 -13.55 6.36
C PRO A 74 19.71 -12.77 5.07
N HIS A 75 20.77 -13.17 4.39
CA HIS A 75 21.18 -12.59 3.12
C HIS A 75 20.15 -12.85 2.02
N GLY A 76 19.73 -14.10 1.85
CA GLY A 76 18.72 -14.47 0.86
C GLY A 76 17.35 -13.85 1.12
N ILE A 77 16.95 -13.66 2.40
CA ILE A 77 15.72 -12.93 2.76
C ILE A 77 15.81 -11.49 2.25
N ARG A 78 16.86 -10.77 2.65
CA ARG A 78 17.09 -9.38 2.22
C ARG A 78 17.07 -9.25 0.71
N ASP A 79 17.77 -10.13 0.01
CA ASP A 79 17.90 -10.08 -1.44
C ASP A 79 16.56 -10.28 -2.14
N LYS A 80 15.74 -11.18 -1.59
CA LYS A 80 14.39 -11.42 -2.08
C LYS A 80 13.48 -10.20 -1.88
N ASP A 81 13.52 -9.60 -0.70
CA ASP A 81 12.71 -8.42 -0.37
C ASP A 81 13.09 -7.22 -1.24
N LEU A 82 14.40 -6.97 -1.42
CA LEU A 82 14.89 -5.91 -2.31
C LEU A 82 14.48 -6.15 -3.77
N ARG A 83 14.60 -7.38 -4.27
CA ARG A 83 14.16 -7.71 -5.64
C ARG A 83 12.64 -7.56 -5.79
N ALA A 84 11.85 -8.00 -4.80
CA ALA A 84 10.39 -7.85 -4.80
C ALA A 84 9.98 -6.37 -4.80
N LEU A 85 10.60 -5.54 -3.96
CA LEU A 85 10.40 -4.09 -3.94
C LEU A 85 10.68 -3.47 -5.31
N LEU A 86 11.86 -3.72 -5.87
CA LEU A 86 12.26 -3.13 -7.15
C LEU A 86 11.35 -3.61 -8.30
N SER A 87 10.83 -4.83 -8.23
CA SER A 87 9.92 -5.39 -9.23
C SER A 87 8.53 -4.71 -9.25
N CYS A 88 8.10 -4.09 -8.15
CA CYS A 88 6.81 -3.42 -8.05
C CYS A 88 6.76 -2.07 -8.76
N ASP A 89 5.58 -1.60 -9.14
CA ASP A 89 5.41 -0.30 -9.80
C ASP A 89 5.54 0.88 -8.84
N LEU A 90 5.10 0.70 -7.60
CA LEU A 90 5.19 1.67 -6.51
C LEU A 90 5.40 0.93 -5.19
N ALA A 91 5.52 1.68 -4.09
CA ALA A 91 5.62 1.11 -2.76
C ALA A 91 4.81 1.89 -1.73
N LEU A 92 4.30 1.19 -0.72
CA LEU A 92 3.65 1.70 0.48
C LEU A 92 4.52 1.34 1.68
N PHE A 93 4.90 2.32 2.49
CA PHE A 93 5.75 2.15 3.67
C PHE A 93 4.97 2.53 4.93
N THR A 94 4.75 1.57 5.83
CA THR A 94 4.06 1.80 7.10
C THR A 94 5.05 2.24 8.17
N TYR A 95 4.99 3.53 8.53
CA TYR A 95 5.87 4.23 9.47
C TYR A 95 5.21 4.39 10.86
N ASP A 96 4.46 3.37 11.26
CA ASP A 96 3.83 3.31 12.58
C ASP A 96 4.80 2.95 13.70
N GLY A 97 4.46 3.37 14.91
CA GLY A 97 5.26 3.14 16.10
C GLY A 97 6.08 4.35 16.55
N ALA A 98 6.68 4.20 17.74
CA ALA A 98 7.54 5.22 18.34
C ALA A 98 8.86 5.35 17.57
N GLU A 99 9.46 4.23 17.20
CA GLU A 99 10.62 4.13 16.32
C GLU A 99 10.20 3.52 14.99
N LEU A 100 10.84 3.95 13.91
CA LEU A 100 10.59 3.38 12.59
C LEU A 100 11.24 1.98 12.51
N ASP A 101 10.54 1.04 11.89
CA ASP A 101 11.14 -0.24 11.53
C ASP A 101 12.31 -0.02 10.58
N SER A 102 13.50 -0.48 10.97
CA SER A 102 14.73 -0.19 10.24
C SER A 102 14.79 -0.89 8.88
N GLY A 103 14.17 -2.08 8.76
CA GLY A 103 14.01 -2.77 7.48
C GLY A 103 13.20 -1.93 6.49
N THR A 104 12.04 -1.44 6.95
CA THR A 104 11.15 -0.56 6.19
C THR A 104 11.86 0.73 5.74
N VAL A 105 12.71 1.34 6.58
CA VAL A 105 13.50 2.52 6.20
C VAL A 105 14.54 2.19 5.11
N VAL A 106 15.23 1.05 5.22
CA VAL A 106 16.19 0.60 4.18
C VAL A 106 15.47 0.37 2.85
N GLU A 107 14.32 -0.30 2.88
CA GLU A 107 13.47 -0.51 1.70
C GLU A 107 13.02 0.82 1.09
N PHE A 108 12.58 1.79 1.90
CA PHE A 108 12.21 3.11 1.42
C PHE A 108 13.36 3.79 0.68
N MET A 109 14.57 3.76 1.25
CA MET A 109 15.75 4.34 0.59
C MET A 109 16.10 3.63 -0.72
N MET A 110 16.00 2.30 -0.75
CA MET A 110 16.21 1.52 -1.97
C MET A 110 15.19 1.87 -3.06
N ALA A 111 13.93 2.06 -2.69
CA ALA A 111 12.90 2.54 -3.60
C ALA A 111 13.24 3.93 -4.16
N LYS A 112 13.75 4.84 -3.31
CA LYS A 112 14.13 6.17 -3.77
C LYS A 112 15.35 6.18 -4.69
N PHE A 113 16.35 5.33 -4.43
CA PHE A 113 17.49 5.18 -5.33
C PHE A 113 17.08 4.64 -6.71
N ALA A 114 16.01 3.86 -6.78
CA ALA A 114 15.43 3.37 -8.03
C ALA A 114 14.38 4.31 -8.66
N ASP A 115 14.16 5.50 -8.09
CA ASP A 115 13.10 6.47 -8.44
C ASP A 115 11.70 5.85 -8.47
N VAL A 116 11.43 4.90 -7.58
CA VAL A 116 10.11 4.26 -7.44
C VAL A 116 9.15 5.25 -6.74
N PRO A 117 7.92 5.44 -7.27
CA PRO A 117 6.84 6.16 -6.59
C PRO A 117 6.53 5.54 -5.24
N ALA A 118 6.36 6.36 -4.21
CA ALA A 118 6.18 5.89 -2.84
C ALA A 118 5.00 6.57 -2.15
N VAL A 119 4.40 5.86 -1.22
CA VAL A 119 3.48 6.39 -0.20
C VAL A 119 4.04 6.03 1.16
N ILE A 120 4.13 6.99 2.06
CA ILE A 120 4.43 6.75 3.48
C ILE A 120 3.10 6.86 4.24
N LEU A 121 2.70 5.78 4.89
CA LEU A 121 1.53 5.73 5.78
C LEU A 121 1.99 5.82 7.23
N ARG A 122 1.36 6.69 8.01
CA ARG A 122 1.45 6.66 9.46
C ARG A 122 0.07 6.88 10.07
N SER A 123 -0.38 5.92 10.86
CA SER A 123 -1.62 5.93 11.64
C SER A 123 -1.40 6.30 13.12
N ASP A 124 -0.15 6.26 13.58
CA ASP A 124 0.25 6.77 14.90
C ASP A 124 0.27 8.30 14.92
N PHE A 125 -0.76 8.89 15.51
CA PHE A 125 -0.95 10.34 15.64
C PHE A 125 0.08 11.03 16.52
N ARG A 126 0.84 10.27 17.32
CA ARG A 126 1.84 10.86 18.21
C ARG A 126 2.98 11.41 17.37
N GLY A 127 3.45 12.59 17.78
CA GLY A 127 4.65 13.18 17.19
C GLY A 127 5.80 12.18 17.21
N GLY A 128 6.48 12.06 16.08
CA GLY A 128 7.68 11.27 15.91
C GLY A 128 8.74 12.10 15.18
N GLY A 129 10.00 11.76 15.39
CA GLY A 129 11.12 12.44 14.74
C GLY A 129 11.44 13.83 15.27
N ASP A 130 12.18 14.58 14.47
CA ASP A 130 12.89 15.81 14.81
C ASP A 130 12.39 17.05 14.04
N GLN A 131 11.29 16.91 13.30
CA GLN A 131 10.65 18.02 12.61
C GLN A 131 9.78 18.83 13.57
N GLN A 132 10.22 20.04 13.90
CA GLN A 132 9.38 20.99 14.63
C GLN A 132 8.38 21.67 13.68
N GLN A 133 7.12 21.79 14.10
CA GLN A 133 6.17 22.65 13.42
C GLN A 133 6.65 24.10 13.52
N HIS A 134 7.07 24.69 12.40
CA HIS A 134 7.41 26.11 12.40
C HIS A 134 6.13 26.95 12.58
N PRO A 135 6.11 27.98 13.46
CA PRO A 135 4.91 28.76 13.76
C PRO A 135 4.19 29.40 12.55
N GLN A 136 4.90 29.60 11.44
CA GLN A 136 4.34 30.15 10.19
C GLN A 136 3.53 29.12 9.37
N GLN A 137 3.58 27.83 9.70
CA GLN A 137 2.89 26.76 8.97
C GLN A 137 1.48 26.47 9.53
N GLN A 138 1.15 26.95 10.73
CA GLN A 138 -0.16 26.75 11.38
C GLN A 138 -1.34 27.40 10.64
N GLN A 139 -1.12 28.37 9.75
CA GLN A 139 -2.20 29.07 9.05
C GLN A 139 -2.67 28.41 7.75
N ARG A 140 -2.06 27.29 7.32
CA ARG A 140 -2.42 26.60 6.06
C ARG A 140 -3.09 25.25 6.23
N GLU A 141 -3.50 24.88 7.45
CA GLU A 141 -4.18 23.62 7.71
C GLU A 141 -5.68 23.69 7.38
N ASN A 142 -5.96 23.79 6.08
CA ASN A 142 -7.17 23.24 5.47
C ASN A 142 -6.72 22.42 4.25
N GLY A 143 -6.18 21.23 4.52
CA GLY A 143 -6.33 20.08 3.62
C GLY A 143 -5.43 19.96 2.39
N LYS A 144 -4.22 20.56 2.34
CA LYS A 144 -3.23 20.20 1.32
C LYS A 144 -1.81 20.19 1.90
N GLY A 145 -1.34 19.00 2.29
CA GLY A 145 0.06 18.73 2.61
C GLY A 145 0.94 18.73 1.36
N LYS A 146 1.04 19.89 0.69
CA LYS A 146 2.06 20.12 -0.34
C LYS A 146 2.96 21.24 0.15
N ASP A 147 4.16 20.81 0.50
CA ASP A 147 5.32 21.61 0.89
C ASP A 147 5.18 22.40 2.20
N GLY A 148 5.61 21.75 3.30
CA GLY A 148 5.89 22.44 4.56
C GLY A 148 4.91 22.19 5.70
N ALA A 149 4.31 21.01 5.83
CA ALA A 149 3.79 20.55 7.13
C ALA A 149 4.84 19.62 7.75
N ALA A 150 5.16 19.81 9.03
CA ALA A 150 6.07 18.92 9.74
C ALA A 150 5.49 17.50 9.73
N GLN A 151 6.24 16.56 9.17
CA GLN A 151 5.88 15.16 9.09
C GLN A 151 6.25 14.46 10.41
N PRO A 152 5.39 13.57 10.94
CA PRO A 152 5.57 12.94 12.25
C PRO A 152 6.58 11.79 12.24
N TRP A 153 7.70 11.94 11.54
CA TRP A 153 8.80 10.97 11.49
C TRP A 153 10.15 11.68 11.31
N ASN A 154 11.24 10.91 11.32
CA ASN A 154 12.60 11.43 11.16
C ASN A 154 12.75 12.26 9.87
N LEU A 155 13.39 13.43 9.96
CA LEU A 155 13.48 14.36 8.83
C LEU A 155 14.18 13.78 7.60
N MET A 156 15.06 12.79 7.78
CA MET A 156 15.82 12.17 6.69
C MET A 156 14.94 11.35 5.74
N SER A 157 13.74 10.95 6.19
CA SER A 157 12.74 10.27 5.34
C SER A 157 11.77 11.23 4.66
N SER A 158 11.95 12.54 4.81
CA SER A 158 11.03 13.56 4.27
C SER A 158 11.55 14.20 2.99
N PHE A 159 10.68 14.91 2.27
CA PHE A 159 11.00 15.71 1.08
C PHE A 159 11.54 14.93 -0.14
N TRP A 160 11.43 13.61 -0.10
CA TRP A 160 11.78 12.79 -1.24
C TRP A 160 10.75 12.98 -2.37
N PRO A 161 11.20 13.19 -3.62
CA PRO A 161 10.31 13.40 -4.75
C PRO A 161 9.53 12.12 -5.07
N ARG A 162 8.35 12.28 -5.70
CA ARG A 162 7.44 11.16 -6.01
C ARG A 162 7.10 10.33 -4.76
N THR A 163 6.91 11.01 -3.63
CA THR A 163 6.53 10.40 -2.37
C THR A 163 5.36 11.18 -1.80
N GLU A 164 4.26 10.49 -1.53
CA GLU A 164 3.09 11.08 -0.87
C GLU A 164 3.00 10.61 0.58
N ALA A 165 2.51 11.49 1.46
CA ALA A 165 2.34 11.21 2.87
C ALA A 165 0.87 11.02 3.22
N VAL A 166 0.54 9.90 3.87
CA VAL A 166 -0.78 9.62 4.44
C VAL A 166 -0.62 9.57 5.95
N VAL A 167 -1.11 10.60 6.63
CA VAL A 167 -1.12 10.66 8.10
C VAL A 167 -2.57 10.56 8.58
N VAL A 168 -2.87 9.52 9.34
CA VAL A 168 -4.19 9.25 9.90
C VAL A 168 -4.09 9.33 11.41
N ASP A 169 -4.95 10.12 12.06
CA ASP A 169 -5.14 9.98 13.51
C ASP A 169 -6.05 8.79 13.78
N ALA A 170 -5.46 7.59 13.90
CA ALA A 170 -6.21 6.35 14.04
C ALA A 170 -7.17 6.36 15.22
N MET A 171 -6.78 7.00 16.33
CA MET A 171 -7.60 7.06 17.54
C MET A 171 -8.80 8.01 17.37
N ALA A 172 -8.58 9.17 16.76
CA ALA A 172 -9.68 10.10 16.46
C ALA A 172 -10.66 9.50 15.46
N GLU A 173 -10.16 8.84 14.41
CA GLU A 173 -10.99 8.18 13.40
C GLU A 173 -11.78 6.99 13.97
N TYR A 174 -11.15 6.15 14.80
CA TYR A 174 -11.83 5.06 15.49
C TYR A 174 -12.97 5.57 16.38
N LYS A 175 -12.72 6.65 17.16
CA LYS A 175 -13.76 7.27 18.01
C LYS A 175 -14.90 7.86 17.18
N ARG A 176 -14.59 8.49 16.04
CA ARG A 176 -15.61 9.03 15.13
C ARG A 176 -16.47 7.91 14.54
N ALA A 177 -15.85 6.80 14.15
CA ALA A 177 -16.56 5.62 13.67
C ALA A 177 -17.47 5.03 14.77
N LEU A 178 -16.97 4.86 15.99
CA LEU A 178 -17.78 4.42 17.14
C LEU A 178 -19.00 5.33 17.38
N ALA A 179 -18.80 6.65 17.35
CA ALA A 179 -19.89 7.61 17.55
C ALA A 179 -20.96 7.53 16.45
N SER A 180 -20.55 7.23 15.21
CA SER A 180 -21.49 7.07 14.08
C SER A 180 -22.35 5.81 14.15
N LEU A 181 -21.91 4.81 14.93
CA LEU A 181 -22.57 3.52 15.10
C LEU A 181 -23.44 3.45 16.37
N ALA A 182 -23.29 4.42 17.28
CA ALA A 182 -24.11 4.49 18.47
C ALA A 182 -25.58 4.76 18.09
N PRO A 183 -26.57 4.06 18.67
CA PRO A 183 -27.97 4.35 18.39
C PRO A 183 -28.28 5.80 18.78
N ALA A 184 -28.97 6.52 17.88
CA ALA A 184 -29.59 7.79 18.22
C ALA A 184 -30.42 7.60 19.50
N SER A 185 -30.26 8.50 20.47
CA SER A 185 -30.69 8.36 21.87
C SER A 185 -31.97 7.51 22.09
N PRO A 186 -31.99 6.62 23.09
CA PRO A 186 -33.21 5.90 23.41
C PRO A 186 -34.29 6.89 23.84
N SER A 187 -35.46 6.80 23.22
CA SER A 187 -36.69 7.42 23.70
C SER A 187 -36.88 7.09 25.19
N PRO A 188 -37.27 8.04 26.05
CA PRO A 188 -37.40 7.82 27.48
C PRO A 188 -38.66 7.00 27.78
N SER A 189 -38.65 5.69 27.54
CA SER A 189 -39.71 4.79 28.00
C SER A 189 -39.33 3.32 27.89
N SER A 190 -38.68 2.77 28.92
CA SER A 190 -38.96 1.39 29.38
C SER A 190 -38.26 1.14 30.71
N ASN A 191 -39.04 1.24 31.80
CA ASN A 191 -38.65 0.71 33.11
C ASN A 191 -38.72 -0.83 33.04
N GLY A 192 -37.57 -1.50 33.07
CA GLY A 192 -37.47 -2.94 33.28
C GLY A 192 -36.05 -3.30 33.74
N PRO A 193 -35.87 -4.20 34.71
CA PRO A 193 -34.54 -4.59 35.16
C PRO A 193 -33.90 -5.52 34.13
N GLN A 194 -33.02 -4.99 33.28
CA GLN A 194 -32.11 -5.80 32.46
C GLN A 194 -30.75 -5.87 33.13
N GLU A 195 -30.64 -6.71 34.16
CA GLU A 195 -29.36 -7.25 34.59
C GLU A 195 -28.99 -8.44 33.70
N GLY A 196 -28.40 -8.12 32.56
CA GLY A 196 -27.56 -9.04 31.81
C GLY A 196 -26.38 -8.22 31.35
N ILE A 197 -25.19 -8.46 31.92
CA ILE A 197 -23.94 -7.92 31.38
C ILE A 197 -23.75 -8.59 30.02
N SER A 198 -24.42 -8.09 28.98
CA SER A 198 -24.21 -8.51 27.61
C SER A 198 -22.77 -8.15 27.28
N ASN A 199 -21.90 -9.14 27.18
CA ASN A 199 -20.51 -8.91 26.81
C ASN A 199 -20.53 -8.28 25.40
N PRO A 200 -20.16 -6.99 25.27
CA PRO A 200 -20.22 -6.30 23.98
C PRO A 200 -19.26 -6.91 22.97
N PHE A 201 -18.31 -7.76 23.38
CA PHE A 201 -17.42 -8.52 22.49
C PHE A 201 -18.05 -9.80 21.93
N LEU A 202 -19.22 -10.23 22.41
CA LEU A 202 -19.93 -11.45 21.94
C LEU A 202 -21.12 -11.14 21.03
N THR A 203 -21.52 -9.87 20.93
CA THR A 203 -22.42 -9.38 19.88
C THR A 203 -21.56 -8.80 18.76
N SER A 204 -22.04 -8.75 17.52
CA SER A 204 -21.33 -8.06 16.42
C SER A 204 -21.16 -6.58 16.80
N ALA A 205 -20.02 -6.29 17.44
CA ALA A 205 -19.87 -5.13 18.29
C ALA A 205 -19.66 -3.88 17.44
N PRO A 206 -20.24 -2.73 17.83
CA PRO A 206 -19.89 -1.43 17.23
C PRO A 206 -18.38 -1.16 17.15
N THR A 207 -17.58 -1.79 18.02
CA THR A 207 -16.11 -1.72 18.03
C THR A 207 -15.44 -2.41 16.83
N ALA A 208 -15.90 -3.60 16.44
CA ALA A 208 -15.34 -4.30 15.27
C ALA A 208 -15.63 -3.51 13.99
N GLN A 209 -16.88 -3.05 13.84
CA GLN A 209 -17.30 -2.24 12.70
C GLN A 209 -16.62 -0.87 12.67
N ALA A 210 -16.33 -0.26 13.84
CA ALA A 210 -15.55 0.97 13.88
C ALA A 210 -14.11 0.78 13.39
N GLY A 211 -13.49 -0.37 13.70
CA GLY A 211 -12.18 -0.76 13.17
C GLY A 211 -12.19 -0.93 11.65
N GLU A 212 -13.22 -1.57 11.11
CA GLU A 212 -13.42 -1.70 9.66
C GLU A 212 -13.56 -0.34 8.96
N LEU A 213 -14.38 0.56 9.49
CA LEU A 213 -14.55 1.91 8.94
C LEU A 213 -13.25 2.74 8.96
N LEU A 214 -12.45 2.63 10.03
CA LEU A 214 -11.10 3.22 10.09
C LEU A 214 -10.20 2.65 8.99
N LEU A 215 -10.21 1.33 8.83
CA LEU A 215 -9.39 0.63 7.83
C LEU A 215 -9.78 1.06 6.41
N GLU A 216 -11.07 1.08 6.09
CA GLU A 216 -11.59 1.52 4.79
C GLU A 216 -11.18 2.97 4.49
N LYS A 217 -11.33 3.87 5.47
CA LYS A 217 -10.92 5.26 5.33
C LYS A 217 -9.42 5.37 5.04
N THR A 218 -8.60 4.62 5.78
CA THR A 218 -7.15 4.58 5.57
C THR A 218 -6.80 4.06 4.18
N ALA A 219 -7.45 2.98 3.75
CA ALA A 219 -7.25 2.40 2.42
C ALA A 219 -7.58 3.41 1.30
N LEU A 220 -8.70 4.13 1.40
CA LEU A 220 -9.09 5.16 0.42
C LEU A 220 -8.06 6.30 0.33
N GLN A 221 -7.49 6.72 1.48
CA GLN A 221 -6.43 7.73 1.48
C GLN A 221 -5.14 7.21 0.85
N CYS A 222 -4.75 5.96 1.15
CA CYS A 222 -3.62 5.31 0.48
C CYS A 222 -3.84 5.23 -1.03
N ILE A 223 -5.02 4.81 -1.51
CA ILE A 223 -5.35 4.75 -2.95
C ILE A 223 -5.16 6.13 -3.59
N ALA A 224 -5.73 7.18 -3.00
CA ALA A 224 -5.60 8.54 -3.53
C ALA A 224 -4.14 9.02 -3.57
N ALA A 225 -3.35 8.68 -2.54
CA ALA A 225 -1.92 9.00 -2.48
C ALA A 225 -1.11 8.20 -3.53
N MET A 226 -1.43 6.92 -3.73
CA MET A 226 -0.79 6.08 -4.76
C MET A 226 -1.07 6.63 -6.16
N GLU A 227 -2.30 7.10 -6.43
CA GLU A 227 -2.64 7.76 -7.69
C GLU A 227 -1.84 9.05 -7.92
N GLN A 228 -1.67 9.86 -6.88
CA GLN A 228 -0.87 11.08 -6.95
C GLN A 228 0.63 10.78 -7.15
N ALA A 229 1.17 9.80 -6.42
CA ALA A 229 2.57 9.39 -6.55
C ALA A 229 2.88 8.87 -7.97
N LEU A 230 1.95 8.13 -8.59
CA LEU A 230 2.08 7.64 -9.96
C LEU A 230 2.04 8.77 -11.02
N GLN A 231 1.35 9.88 -10.74
CA GLN A 231 1.31 11.05 -11.62
C GLN A 231 2.55 11.95 -11.47
N ALA A 232 3.31 11.81 -10.38
CA ALA A 232 4.51 12.61 -10.17
C ALA A 232 5.59 12.21 -11.19
N PRO A 233 6.20 13.18 -11.90
CA PRO A 233 7.17 12.90 -12.94
C PRO A 233 8.41 12.25 -12.35
N SER A 234 9.00 11.33 -13.12
CA SER A 234 10.30 10.75 -12.80
C SER A 234 11.35 11.83 -12.55
N ARG A 235 12.20 11.62 -11.53
CA ARG A 235 13.38 12.44 -11.31
C ARG A 235 14.62 11.89 -11.99
N MET A 236 14.63 10.60 -12.31
CA MET A 236 15.75 9.92 -12.94
C MET A 236 15.82 10.21 -14.45
N PRO A 237 16.79 11.01 -14.91
CA PRO A 237 16.98 11.29 -16.33
C PRO A 237 17.25 10.00 -17.11
N ARG A 238 16.79 9.94 -18.36
CA ARG A 238 16.86 8.73 -19.19
C ARG A 238 18.29 8.21 -19.33
N GLU A 239 19.24 9.10 -19.49
CA GLU A 239 20.68 8.83 -19.63
C GLU A 239 21.32 8.22 -18.37
N LEU A 240 20.70 8.37 -17.19
CA LEU A 240 21.20 7.79 -15.95
C LEU A 240 20.57 6.45 -15.61
N ARG A 241 19.40 6.11 -16.18
CA ARG A 241 18.60 4.94 -15.77
C ARG A 241 19.37 3.63 -15.85
N GLU A 242 20.02 3.38 -16.98
CA GLU A 242 20.79 2.15 -17.16
C GLU A 242 21.91 2.05 -16.13
N ASN A 243 22.66 3.13 -15.90
CA ASN A 243 23.75 3.16 -14.94
C ASN A 243 23.25 2.96 -13.50
N VAL A 244 22.11 3.55 -13.14
CA VAL A 244 21.51 3.36 -11.81
C VAL A 244 21.05 1.91 -11.62
N TYR A 245 20.38 1.31 -12.60
CA TYR A 245 19.91 -0.07 -12.48
C TYR A 245 21.06 -1.09 -12.52
N ARG A 246 22.14 -0.80 -13.26
CA ARG A 246 23.40 -1.55 -13.13
C ARG A 246 23.97 -1.42 -11.73
N TRP A 247 23.97 -0.24 -11.14
CA TRP A 247 24.48 -0.04 -9.78
C TRP A 247 23.61 -0.75 -8.73
N LEU A 248 22.29 -0.73 -8.88
CA LEU A 248 21.36 -1.45 -8.00
C LEU A 248 21.51 -2.97 -8.10
N ALA A 249 22.01 -3.49 -9.23
CA ALA A 249 22.35 -4.90 -9.37
C ALA A 249 23.62 -5.32 -8.59
N LEU A 250 24.51 -4.37 -8.28
CA LEU A 250 25.83 -4.65 -7.71
C LEU A 250 25.92 -4.23 -6.24
N MET A 251 25.44 -3.02 -5.93
CA MET A 251 25.62 -2.37 -4.62
C MET A 251 25.11 -3.18 -3.43
N PRO A 252 23.95 -3.85 -3.48
CA PRO A 252 23.49 -4.68 -2.36
C PRO A 252 24.45 -5.83 -2.04
N GLY A 253 25.22 -6.28 -3.04
CA GLY A 253 26.10 -7.44 -2.94
C GLY A 253 25.31 -8.73 -2.72
N TYR A 254 24.44 -9.09 -3.67
CA TYR A 254 23.52 -10.23 -3.56
C TYR A 254 24.24 -11.56 -3.27
N ALA A 255 23.57 -12.45 -2.53
CA ALA A 255 24.10 -13.67 -1.94
C ALA A 255 24.64 -14.67 -2.96
N GLU A 256 24.08 -14.67 -4.16
CA GLU A 256 24.52 -15.52 -5.26
C GLU A 256 25.94 -15.16 -5.74
N ARG A 257 26.41 -13.93 -5.46
CA ARG A 257 27.75 -13.42 -5.83
C ARG A 257 28.04 -13.52 -7.33
N GLU A 258 27.00 -13.47 -8.15
CA GLU A 258 27.05 -13.56 -9.61
C GLU A 258 26.54 -12.25 -10.25
N ASP A 259 27.32 -11.18 -10.11
CA ASP A 259 27.01 -9.83 -10.60
C ASP A 259 26.46 -9.79 -12.04
N GLY A 260 26.96 -10.66 -12.92
CA GLY A 260 26.53 -10.72 -14.32
C GLY A 260 25.06 -11.10 -14.51
N LYS A 261 24.49 -11.90 -13.61
CA LYS A 261 23.09 -12.34 -13.67
C LYS A 261 22.14 -11.25 -13.18
N ASP A 262 22.45 -10.66 -12.02
CA ASP A 262 21.62 -9.58 -11.45
C ASP A 262 21.59 -8.33 -12.34
N VAL A 263 22.71 -8.01 -13.02
CA VAL A 263 22.73 -6.92 -14.00
C VAL A 263 21.76 -7.19 -15.15
N GLY A 264 21.73 -8.41 -15.67
CA GLY A 264 20.78 -8.80 -16.73
C GLY A 264 19.32 -8.64 -16.29
N ASP A 265 18.99 -9.18 -15.12
CA ASP A 265 17.64 -9.13 -14.55
C ASP A 265 17.20 -7.69 -14.25
N MET A 266 18.09 -6.85 -13.70
CA MET A 266 17.78 -5.44 -13.43
C MET A 266 17.61 -4.60 -14.69
N LEU A 267 18.35 -4.89 -15.76
CA LEU A 267 18.15 -4.22 -17.05
C LEU A 267 16.85 -4.64 -17.73
N GLN A 268 16.46 -5.91 -17.61
CA GLN A 268 15.14 -6.37 -18.06
C GLN A 268 14.01 -5.70 -17.26
N LEU A 269 14.19 -5.56 -15.94
CA LEU A 269 13.26 -4.83 -15.09
C LEU A 269 13.13 -3.36 -15.48
N LEU A 270 14.25 -2.68 -15.73
CA LEU A 270 14.26 -1.31 -16.24
C LEU A 270 13.45 -1.20 -17.53
N ALA A 271 13.72 -2.05 -18.51
CA ALA A 271 13.00 -2.05 -19.79
C ALA A 271 11.49 -2.28 -19.61
N SER A 272 11.10 -3.18 -18.70
CA SER A 272 9.69 -3.41 -18.34
C SER A 272 9.04 -2.15 -17.75
N LYS A 273 9.71 -1.49 -16.80
CA LYS A 273 9.23 -0.24 -16.18
C LYS A 273 9.13 0.90 -17.19
N GLU A 274 10.08 1.04 -18.10
CA GLU A 274 10.02 2.01 -19.20
C GLU A 274 8.84 1.73 -20.14
N GLY A 275 8.65 0.46 -20.53
CA GLY A 275 7.50 0.04 -21.36
C GLY A 275 6.14 0.30 -20.69
N ARG A 276 6.11 0.27 -19.35
CA ARG A 276 4.92 0.63 -18.56
C ARG A 276 4.81 2.12 -18.27
N GLY A 277 5.74 2.96 -18.72
CA GLY A 277 5.72 4.41 -18.51
C GLY A 277 5.97 4.83 -17.06
N MET A 278 6.67 4.00 -16.26
CA MET A 278 6.93 4.29 -14.85
C MET A 278 7.92 5.43 -14.61
N PHE A 279 8.63 5.82 -15.67
CA PHE A 279 9.55 6.97 -15.69
C PHE A 279 9.06 8.12 -16.58
N GLY A 280 7.75 8.16 -16.84
CA GLY A 280 7.08 9.26 -17.56
C GLY A 280 6.91 10.51 -16.72
#